data_AF-A0A0L0SSF7-F1
#
_entry.id   AF-A0A0L0SSF7-F1
#
_cell.length_a   1.000
_cell.length_b   1.000
_cell.length_c   1.000
_cell.angle_alpha   90.00
_cell.angle_beta   90.00
_cell.angle_gamma   90.00
#
_symmetry.space_group_name_H-M   'P 1'
#
loop_
_entity.id
_entity.type
_entity.pdbx_description
1 polymer ?
#
loop_
_entity_poly.entity_id
_entity_poly.type
_entity_poly.pdbx_seq_one_letter_code
_entity_poly.pdbx_strand_id
1 'polypeptide(L)'
;MPPKRAKGLKQSAAPAAKRARTEADTPSPTPGANDPQPVYVGEVDEEDDVAELVALATAAKAKLAAGDEHGKPLARGTVHEAQRLLNVETLLHAERRAVLLALATALVLLAAYDAKALDNSPTEVVDVATGHVDEAAAITENDKVVPGVPSVENVRAYVALSDAVLSDDAEALSKAVKELTAQLTGDDHETLAWLAQRRLETAEDVDAWADACTALWTSLATDATEGAETARELGQGLCLLAKATAIVEEQGELAGEDDGQVDKKVVKRARKMLEKAETHIKAAINTDSHPSAQHFVPLAETHVNLGTIGELLDESACSVCARYEQAVAAFKKAREHDPEAVDEDVVEGLQTTIAEIRAEEDDE
;
A
#
# COMPACT_ATOMS: atom_id res chain seq x y z
N MET A 1 4.34 -5.34 -37.40
CA MET A 1 3.34 -6.22 -36.76
C MET A 1 2.82 -5.49 -35.52
N PRO A 2 1.58 -5.74 -35.07
CA PRO A 2 1.15 -5.22 -33.76
C PRO A 2 2.12 -5.76 -32.68
N PRO A 3 2.47 -4.96 -31.65
CA PRO A 3 3.39 -5.38 -30.60
C PRO A 3 2.91 -6.69 -30.00
N LYS A 4 3.83 -7.66 -29.86
CA LYS A 4 3.50 -8.97 -29.32
C LYS A 4 3.38 -8.85 -27.81
N ARG A 5 2.23 -8.34 -27.37
CA ARG A 5 1.96 -8.19 -25.95
C ARG A 5 1.95 -9.57 -25.31
N ALA A 6 2.74 -9.77 -24.26
CA ALA A 6 2.54 -10.85 -23.31
C ALA A 6 1.11 -10.70 -22.73
N LYS A 7 0.15 -11.43 -23.32
CA LYS A 7 -1.23 -11.51 -22.81
C LYS A 7 -1.18 -12.23 -21.46
N GLY A 8 -1.39 -11.51 -20.36
CA GLY A 8 -1.48 -12.16 -19.04
C GLY A 8 -1.60 -11.25 -17.81
N LEU A 9 -1.18 -9.99 -17.85
CA LEU A 9 -1.06 -9.16 -16.64
C LEU A 9 -2.38 -8.51 -16.13
N LYS A 10 -3.57 -8.94 -16.56
CA LYS A 10 -4.84 -8.38 -16.05
C LYS A 10 -5.42 -9.10 -14.83
N GLN A 11 -4.78 -10.12 -14.24
CA GLN A 11 -5.28 -10.79 -13.02
C GLN A 11 -4.17 -11.35 -12.13
N SER A 12 -3.31 -10.50 -11.57
CA SER A 12 -2.40 -10.87 -10.46
C SER A 12 -2.84 -10.24 -9.14
N ALA A 13 -4.16 -10.13 -8.90
CA ALA A 13 -4.72 -9.66 -7.63
C ALA A 13 -6.18 -10.12 -7.47
N ALA A 14 -6.42 -11.42 -7.51
CA ALA A 14 -7.65 -12.00 -6.99
C ALA A 14 -7.27 -13.09 -5.98
N PRO A 15 -7.66 -12.99 -4.69
CA PRO A 15 -7.40 -14.04 -3.74
C PRO A 15 -8.11 -15.32 -4.19
N ALA A 16 -7.36 -16.42 -4.25
CA ALA A 16 -7.83 -17.74 -4.63
C ALA A 16 -8.89 -18.27 -3.63
N ALA A 17 -10.14 -17.83 -3.78
CA ALA A 17 -11.29 -18.41 -3.11
C ALA A 17 -11.82 -19.61 -3.92
N LYS A 18 -11.12 -20.75 -3.87
CA LYS A 18 -11.71 -22.05 -4.19
C LYS A 18 -11.27 -23.09 -3.16
N ARG A 19 -12.05 -23.20 -2.08
CA ARG A 19 -12.06 -24.37 -1.20
C ARG A 19 -12.45 -25.60 -2.03
N ALA A 20 -11.48 -26.45 -2.32
CA ALA A 20 -11.75 -27.83 -2.69
C ALA A 20 -12.27 -28.57 -1.45
N ARG A 21 -13.48 -29.09 -1.58
CA ARG A 21 -14.16 -29.94 -0.61
C ARG A 21 -13.63 -31.36 -0.81
N THR A 22 -12.92 -31.90 0.18
CA THR A 22 -12.71 -33.35 0.32
C THR A 22 -13.13 -33.76 1.73
N GLU A 23 -14.13 -34.63 1.77
CA GLU A 23 -14.62 -35.35 2.94
C GLU A 23 -13.65 -36.48 3.36
N ALA A 24 -13.86 -36.98 4.59
CA ALA A 24 -13.14 -38.01 5.36
C ALA A 24 -11.91 -37.46 6.14
N ASP A 25 -11.79 -37.56 7.47
CA ASP A 25 -12.44 -38.38 8.50
C ASP A 25 -12.50 -37.58 9.81
N THR A 26 -13.64 -37.59 10.49
CA THR A 26 -13.81 -37.02 11.84
C THR A 26 -13.99 -38.16 12.85
N PRO A 27 -13.20 -38.23 13.92
CA PRO A 27 -13.69 -38.76 15.17
C PRO A 27 -14.19 -37.58 16.02
N SER A 28 -15.50 -37.52 16.23
CA SER A 28 -16.12 -36.59 17.20
C SER A 28 -15.56 -36.82 18.62
N PRO A 29 -15.26 -35.77 19.40
CA PRO A 29 -15.22 -35.89 20.83
C PRO A 29 -16.61 -35.58 21.41
N THR A 30 -17.05 -36.49 22.25
CA THR A 30 -18.24 -36.47 23.12
C THR A 30 -18.26 -35.20 24.00
N PRO A 31 -19.44 -34.63 24.31
CA PRO A 31 -19.54 -33.46 25.18
C PRO A 31 -19.39 -33.88 26.65
N GLY A 32 -18.42 -33.30 27.37
CA GLY A 32 -18.21 -33.60 28.78
C GLY A 32 -17.32 -32.59 29.50
N ALA A 33 -17.92 -32.00 30.54
CA ALA A 33 -17.32 -31.33 31.69
C ALA A 33 -16.78 -29.90 31.51
N ASN A 34 -17.52 -28.99 32.15
CA ASN A 34 -17.11 -27.68 32.63
C ASN A 34 -15.71 -27.72 33.30
N ASP A 35 -14.69 -27.26 32.59
CA ASP A 35 -13.51 -26.70 33.25
C ASP A 35 -13.65 -25.17 33.19
N PRO A 36 -13.86 -24.49 34.33
CA PRO A 36 -13.82 -23.03 34.34
C PRO A 36 -12.40 -22.61 33.95
N GLN A 37 -12.29 -21.87 32.84
CA GLN A 37 -11.05 -21.13 32.55
C GLN A 37 -10.70 -20.30 33.79
N PRO A 38 -9.45 -20.34 34.28
CA PRO A 38 -9.04 -19.47 35.38
C PRO A 38 -9.09 -18.03 34.89
N VAL A 39 -10.13 -17.30 35.29
CA VAL A 39 -10.16 -15.85 35.23
C VAL A 39 -9.13 -15.36 36.24
N TYR A 40 -7.99 -14.90 35.73
CA TYR A 40 -7.01 -14.19 36.55
C TYR A 40 -7.63 -12.82 36.88
N VAL A 41 -8.21 -12.70 38.07
CA VAL A 41 -8.51 -11.39 38.66
C VAL A 41 -7.25 -10.97 39.40
N GLY A 42 -6.27 -10.47 38.65
CA GLY A 42 -5.30 -9.55 39.23
C GLY A 42 -5.98 -8.20 39.41
N GLU A 43 -5.56 -7.41 40.40
CA GLU A 43 -5.79 -5.97 40.34
C GLU A 43 -5.11 -5.48 39.06
N VAL A 44 -5.91 -5.20 38.04
CA VAL A 44 -5.43 -4.59 36.79
C VAL A 44 -5.13 -3.15 37.15
N ASP A 45 -3.86 -2.75 37.04
CA ASP A 45 -3.47 -1.37 37.23
C ASP A 45 -3.97 -0.61 35.98
N GLU A 46 -5.16 -0.02 36.07
CA GLU A 46 -5.82 0.70 34.97
C GLU A 46 -4.95 1.84 34.40
N GLU A 47 -3.89 2.23 35.12
CA GLU A 47 -2.88 3.20 34.68
C GLU A 47 -2.04 2.73 33.47
N ASP A 48 -1.92 1.42 33.21
CA ASP A 48 -1.16 0.86 32.08
C ASP A 48 -2.05 0.63 30.84
N ASP A 49 -3.36 0.38 31.04
CA ASP A 49 -4.31 0.03 29.97
C ASP A 49 -4.36 1.09 28.83
N VAL A 50 -4.27 2.37 29.17
CA VAL A 50 -4.32 3.46 28.18
C VAL A 50 -3.02 3.57 27.39
N ALA A 51 -1.87 3.36 28.02
CA ALA A 51 -0.59 3.34 27.33
C ALA A 51 -0.48 2.10 26.43
N GLU A 52 -0.96 0.95 26.90
CA GLU A 52 -1.08 -0.28 26.11
C GLU A 52 -2.00 -0.09 24.90
N LEU A 53 -3.15 0.58 25.06
CA LEU A 53 -4.05 0.92 23.95
C LEU A 53 -3.35 1.76 22.87
N VAL A 54 -2.59 2.78 23.29
CA VAL A 54 -1.84 3.65 22.37
C VAL A 54 -0.75 2.86 21.64
N ALA A 55 -0.05 1.98 22.35
CA ALA A 55 0.93 1.07 21.75
C ALA A 55 0.26 0.10 20.76
N LEU A 56 -0.93 -0.40 21.08
CA LEU A 56 -1.72 -1.28 20.21
C LEU A 56 -2.11 -0.57 18.91
N ALA A 57 -2.59 0.68 19.01
CA ALA A 57 -2.92 1.51 17.85
C ALA A 57 -1.70 1.75 16.95
N THR A 58 -0.56 2.05 17.58
CA THR A 58 0.73 2.24 16.89
C THR A 58 1.19 0.96 16.18
N ALA A 59 1.10 -0.18 16.85
CA ALA A 59 1.45 -1.47 16.28
C ALA A 59 0.53 -1.88 15.12
N ALA A 60 -0.77 -1.60 15.22
CA ALA A 60 -1.72 -1.81 14.13
C ALA A 60 -1.33 -1.01 12.90
N LYS A 61 -0.99 0.27 13.09
CA LYS A 61 -0.55 1.19 12.04
C LYS A 61 0.71 0.68 11.34
N ALA A 62 1.76 0.37 12.10
CA ALA A 62 3.02 -0.11 11.57
C ALA A 62 2.86 -1.41 10.75
N LYS A 63 2.04 -2.36 11.24
CA LYS A 63 1.75 -3.60 10.51
C LYS A 63 1.00 -3.34 9.21
N LEU A 64 -0.04 -2.50 9.23
CA LEU A 64 -0.80 -2.17 8.02
C LEU A 64 0.04 -1.42 6.98
N ALA A 65 0.93 -0.51 7.42
CA ALA A 65 1.89 0.17 6.56
C ALA A 65 2.84 -0.82 5.87
N ALA A 66 3.31 -1.84 6.61
CA ALA A 66 4.14 -2.92 6.07
C ALA A 66 3.39 -3.95 5.21
N GLY A 67 2.06 -3.80 5.02
CA GLY A 67 1.22 -4.76 4.31
C GLY A 67 0.92 -6.04 5.10
N ASP A 68 1.20 -6.07 6.41
CA ASP A 68 0.90 -7.20 7.29
C ASP A 68 -0.58 -7.18 7.71
N GLU A 69 -1.32 -8.18 7.23
CA GLU A 69 -2.74 -8.39 7.51
C GLU A 69 -3.06 -8.56 9.00
N HIS A 70 -2.08 -8.91 9.85
CA HIS A 70 -2.25 -8.92 11.30
C HIS A 70 -2.52 -7.52 11.89
N GLY A 71 -2.27 -6.44 11.14
CA GLY A 71 -2.62 -5.10 11.57
C GLY A 71 -4.15 -4.87 11.66
N LYS A 72 -4.96 -5.57 10.85
CA LYS A 72 -6.44 -5.46 10.89
C LYS A 72 -7.04 -5.91 12.24
N PRO A 73 -6.76 -7.13 12.75
CA PRO A 73 -7.28 -7.53 14.05
C PRO A 73 -6.76 -6.66 15.20
N LEU A 74 -5.54 -6.10 15.10
CA LEU A 74 -5.06 -5.15 16.11
C LEU A 74 -5.88 -3.85 16.10
N ALA A 75 -6.16 -3.28 14.92
CA ALA A 75 -7.00 -2.08 14.81
C ALA A 75 -8.43 -2.33 15.35
N ARG A 76 -9.02 -3.50 15.07
CA ARG A 76 -10.31 -3.89 15.69
C ARG A 76 -10.21 -4.00 17.21
N GLY A 77 -9.11 -4.60 17.71
CA GLY A 77 -8.80 -4.68 19.14
C GLY A 77 -8.72 -3.30 19.78
N THR A 78 -8.03 -2.34 19.14
CA THR A 78 -7.96 -0.94 19.60
C THR A 78 -9.34 -0.31 19.69
N VAL A 79 -10.22 -0.50 18.69
CA VAL A 79 -11.58 0.05 18.74
C VAL A 79 -12.36 -0.50 19.94
N HIS A 80 -12.35 -1.83 20.13
CA HIS A 80 -13.07 -2.46 21.24
C HIS A 80 -12.54 -2.04 22.61
N GLU A 81 -11.22 -1.99 22.75
CA GLU A 81 -10.60 -1.62 24.02
C GLU A 81 -10.78 -0.14 24.34
N ALA A 82 -10.67 0.75 23.33
CA ALA A 82 -11.00 2.15 23.50
C ALA A 82 -12.45 2.37 23.92
N GLN A 83 -13.41 1.64 23.31
CA GLN A 83 -14.81 1.68 23.70
C GLN A 83 -15.03 1.20 25.14
N ARG A 84 -14.31 0.15 25.59
CA ARG A 84 -14.34 -0.30 26.98
C ARG A 84 -13.86 0.80 27.92
N LEU A 85 -12.70 1.39 27.63
CA LEU A 85 -12.08 2.44 28.45
C LEU A 85 -12.91 3.73 28.51
N LEU A 86 -13.57 4.12 27.42
CA LEU A 86 -14.46 5.30 27.42
C LEU A 86 -15.69 5.15 28.33
N ASN A 87 -16.05 3.92 28.72
CA ASN A 87 -17.12 3.66 29.68
C ASN A 87 -16.64 3.66 31.15
N VAL A 88 -15.32 3.80 31.40
CA VAL A 88 -14.76 3.90 32.74
C VAL A 88 -14.98 5.33 33.27
N GLU A 89 -15.77 5.45 34.35
CA GLU A 89 -16.15 6.76 34.91
C GLU A 89 -14.98 7.52 35.58
N THR A 90 -13.90 6.81 35.92
CA THR A 90 -12.73 7.33 36.65
C THR A 90 -11.60 7.79 35.73
N LEU A 91 -11.76 7.71 34.41
CA LEU A 91 -10.72 8.03 33.44
C LEU A 91 -10.33 9.51 33.53
N LEU A 92 -9.02 9.79 33.67
CA LEU A 92 -8.50 11.16 33.73
C LEU A 92 -8.69 11.88 32.39
N HIS A 93 -8.59 13.21 32.39
CA HIS A 93 -8.80 14.01 31.19
C HIS A 93 -7.75 13.70 30.11
N ALA A 94 -6.47 13.63 30.49
CA ALA A 94 -5.39 13.28 29.57
C ALA A 94 -5.53 11.86 29.02
N GLU A 95 -6.02 10.92 29.83
CA GLU A 95 -6.26 9.53 29.43
C GLU A 95 -7.44 9.42 28.47
N ARG A 96 -8.55 10.08 28.77
CA ARG A 96 -9.72 10.15 27.88
C ARG A 96 -9.35 10.73 26.53
N ARG A 97 -8.52 11.78 26.52
CA ARG A 97 -7.96 12.36 25.29
C ARG A 97 -7.13 11.33 24.52
N ALA A 98 -6.24 10.60 25.19
CA ALA A 98 -5.42 9.56 24.57
C ALA A 98 -6.27 8.44 23.93
N VAL A 99 -7.29 7.96 24.67
CA VAL A 99 -8.21 6.92 24.19
C VAL A 99 -8.98 7.38 22.95
N LEU A 100 -9.49 8.62 22.93
CA LEU A 100 -10.18 9.19 21.78
C LEU A 100 -9.28 9.29 20.54
N LEU A 101 -8.01 9.68 20.72
CA LEU A 101 -7.04 9.77 19.62
C LEU A 101 -6.63 8.39 19.07
N ALA A 102 -6.44 7.41 19.95
CA ALA A 102 -6.17 6.03 19.55
C ALA A 102 -7.37 5.42 18.81
N LEU A 103 -8.59 5.69 19.29
CA LEU A 103 -9.83 5.26 18.65
C LEU A 103 -9.98 5.87 17.24
N ALA A 104 -9.81 7.19 17.11
CA ALA A 104 -9.90 7.87 15.81
C ALA A 104 -8.89 7.28 14.81
N THR A 105 -7.65 7.04 15.26
CA THR A 105 -6.60 6.41 14.43
C THR A 105 -7.03 5.02 13.96
N ALA A 106 -7.52 4.17 14.87
CA ALA A 106 -7.92 2.81 14.55
C ALA A 106 -9.13 2.74 13.60
N LEU A 107 -10.11 3.64 13.79
CA LEU A 107 -11.28 3.74 12.90
C LEU A 107 -10.86 4.06 11.46
N VAL A 108 -9.95 5.02 11.28
CA VAL A 108 -9.42 5.37 9.96
C VAL A 108 -8.64 4.23 9.33
N LEU A 109 -7.82 3.51 10.11
CA LEU A 109 -7.13 2.32 9.63
C LEU A 109 -8.11 1.24 9.14
N LEU A 110 -9.22 1.03 9.85
CA LEU A 110 -10.24 0.08 9.41
C LEU A 110 -10.99 0.57 8.17
N ALA A 111 -11.32 1.86 8.08
CA ALA A 111 -11.93 2.44 6.88
C ALA A 111 -11.03 2.26 5.64
N ALA A 112 -9.71 2.36 5.84
CA ALA A 112 -8.71 2.21 4.79
C ALA A 112 -8.45 0.75 4.38
N TYR A 113 -8.28 -0.16 5.34
CA TYR A 113 -7.75 -1.51 5.07
C TYR A 113 -8.80 -2.63 5.22
N ASP A 114 -9.97 -2.32 5.80
CA ASP A 114 -10.93 -3.33 6.23
C ASP A 114 -12.38 -2.82 6.19
N ALA A 115 -12.68 -1.94 5.23
CA ALA A 115 -13.99 -1.33 5.05
C ALA A 115 -15.17 -2.32 5.07
N LYS A 116 -14.95 -3.56 4.59
CA LYS A 116 -15.99 -4.60 4.55
C LYS A 116 -16.35 -5.19 5.91
N ALA A 117 -15.47 -5.05 6.90
CA ALA A 117 -15.73 -5.46 8.28
C ALA A 117 -16.47 -4.38 9.07
N LEU A 118 -16.58 -3.17 8.51
CA LEU A 118 -17.37 -2.09 9.06
C LEU A 118 -18.78 -2.19 8.47
N ASP A 119 -19.80 -2.16 9.32
CA ASP A 119 -21.21 -2.11 8.89
C ASP A 119 -21.58 -0.76 8.22
N ASN A 120 -20.64 0.20 8.24
CA ASN A 120 -20.79 1.56 7.74
C ASN A 120 -19.87 1.80 6.53
N SER A 121 -20.18 2.82 5.74
CA SER A 121 -19.28 3.24 4.65
C SER A 121 -17.95 3.81 5.21
N PRO A 122 -16.83 3.72 4.46
CA PRO A 122 -15.56 4.29 4.87
C PRO A 122 -15.66 5.77 5.27
N THR A 123 -16.42 6.57 4.51
CA THR A 123 -16.63 8.00 4.77
C THR A 123 -17.36 8.23 6.09
N GLU A 124 -18.42 7.46 6.39
CA GLU A 124 -19.12 7.57 7.68
C GLU A 124 -18.19 7.21 8.86
N VAL A 125 -17.28 6.26 8.68
CA VAL A 125 -16.31 5.91 9.73
C VAL A 125 -15.28 7.03 9.95
N VAL A 126 -14.87 7.71 8.88
CA VAL A 126 -13.98 8.88 8.95
C VAL A 126 -14.67 10.07 9.63
N ASP A 127 -15.97 10.28 9.38
CA ASP A 127 -16.76 11.30 10.09
C ASP A 127 -16.81 11.03 11.60
N VAL A 128 -17.01 9.77 12.00
CA VAL A 128 -16.96 9.36 13.42
C VAL A 128 -15.57 9.58 14.02
N ALA A 129 -14.52 9.21 13.29
CA ALA A 129 -13.14 9.45 13.73
C ALA A 129 -12.86 10.95 13.93
N THR A 130 -13.34 11.79 13.01
CA THR A 130 -13.24 13.26 13.11
C THR A 130 -13.94 13.78 14.36
N GLY A 131 -15.14 13.28 14.67
CA GLY A 131 -15.85 13.64 15.89
C GLY A 131 -15.06 13.31 17.17
N HIS A 132 -14.38 12.17 17.22
CA HIS A 132 -13.52 11.81 18.34
C HIS A 132 -12.28 12.70 18.45
N VAL A 133 -11.68 13.12 17.33
CA VAL A 133 -10.57 14.09 17.34
C VAL A 133 -11.04 15.45 17.87
N ASP A 134 -12.23 15.90 17.49
CA ASP A 134 -12.78 17.17 17.96
C ASP A 134 -13.15 17.13 19.45
N GLU A 135 -13.67 16.00 19.93
CA GLU A 135 -13.88 15.77 21.35
C GLU A 135 -12.54 15.77 22.12
N ALA A 136 -11.51 15.11 21.59
CA ALA A 136 -10.16 15.12 22.16
C ALA A 136 -9.56 16.53 22.19
N ALA A 137 -9.80 17.33 21.15
CA ALA A 137 -9.33 18.72 21.06
C ALA A 137 -10.00 19.65 22.09
N ALA A 138 -11.24 19.36 22.49
CA ALA A 138 -11.94 20.11 23.52
C ALA A 138 -11.40 19.84 24.93
N ILE A 139 -10.66 18.75 25.14
CA ILE A 139 -10.03 18.41 26.42
C ILE A 139 -8.70 19.18 26.52
N THR A 140 -8.74 20.32 27.20
CA THR A 140 -7.57 21.20 27.39
C THR A 140 -6.78 20.91 28.67
N GLU A 141 -7.35 20.12 29.58
CA GLU A 141 -6.74 19.76 30.85
C GLU A 141 -5.70 18.67 30.64
N ASN A 142 -4.54 18.84 31.29
CA ASN A 142 -3.41 17.93 31.21
C ASN A 142 -3.01 17.51 32.63
N ASP A 143 -3.88 16.71 33.23
CA ASP A 143 -3.76 16.20 34.60
C ASP A 143 -2.69 15.10 34.74
N LYS A 144 -2.29 14.46 33.65
CA LYS A 144 -1.23 13.43 33.59
C LYS A 144 -0.54 13.42 32.23
N VAL A 145 0.70 12.91 32.17
CA VAL A 145 1.37 12.57 30.90
C VAL A 145 1.11 11.11 30.56
N VAL A 146 0.51 10.85 29.40
CA VAL A 146 0.33 9.50 28.85
C VAL A 146 1.43 9.26 27.79
N PRO A 147 2.33 8.28 27.98
CA PRO A 147 3.41 8.01 27.04
C PRO A 147 2.91 7.63 25.64
N GLY A 148 3.64 8.06 24.60
CA GLY A 148 3.39 7.66 23.21
C GLY A 148 2.16 8.28 22.54
N VAL A 149 1.38 9.11 23.25
CA VAL A 149 0.18 9.71 22.70
C VAL A 149 0.53 10.74 21.62
N PRO A 150 -0.01 10.61 20.39
CA PRO A 150 0.20 11.60 19.34
C PRO A 150 -0.48 12.93 19.66
N SER A 151 0.00 14.02 19.07
CA SER A 151 -0.69 15.31 19.20
C SER A 151 -2.07 15.28 18.50
N VAL A 152 -2.98 16.15 18.94
CA VAL A 152 -4.30 16.29 18.31
C VAL A 152 -4.15 16.76 16.88
N GLU A 153 -3.21 17.67 16.63
CA GLU A 153 -2.89 18.20 15.30
C GLU A 153 -2.41 17.09 14.35
N ASN A 154 -1.52 16.20 14.83
CA ASN A 154 -1.03 15.07 14.05
C ASN A 154 -2.17 14.09 13.68
N VAL A 155 -3.01 13.69 14.64
CA VAL A 155 -4.14 12.79 14.36
C VAL A 155 -5.19 13.46 13.48
N ARG A 156 -5.46 14.76 13.68
CA ARG A 156 -6.37 15.52 12.81
C ARG A 156 -5.88 15.56 11.37
N ALA A 157 -4.58 15.83 11.16
CA ALA A 157 -3.97 15.81 9.84
C ALA A 157 -4.03 14.40 9.23
N TYR A 158 -3.77 13.37 10.03
CA TYR A 158 -3.85 11.97 9.60
C TYR A 158 -5.27 11.60 9.13
N VAL A 159 -6.30 11.88 9.94
CA VAL A 159 -7.70 11.59 9.61
C VAL A 159 -8.13 12.33 8.33
N ALA A 160 -7.81 13.63 8.23
CA ALA A 160 -8.18 14.43 7.07
C ALA A 160 -7.45 14.01 5.78
N LEU A 161 -6.18 13.60 5.88
CA LEU A 161 -5.46 13.05 4.73
C LEU A 161 -5.99 11.68 4.33
N SER A 162 -6.32 10.81 5.29
CA SER A 162 -6.97 9.54 4.97
C SER A 162 -8.32 9.73 4.30
N ASP A 163 -9.13 10.69 4.74
CA ASP A 163 -10.38 11.04 4.06
C ASP A 163 -10.14 11.38 2.59
N ALA A 164 -9.17 12.27 2.33
CA ALA A 164 -8.81 12.68 0.98
C ALA A 164 -8.34 11.48 0.13
N VAL A 165 -7.53 10.58 0.70
CA VAL A 165 -7.11 9.33 0.03
C VAL A 165 -8.30 8.38 -0.24
N LEU A 166 -9.34 8.40 0.59
CA LEU A 166 -10.53 7.56 0.43
C LEU A 166 -11.61 8.17 -0.48
N SER A 167 -11.52 9.47 -0.79
CA SER A 167 -12.56 10.25 -1.50
C SER A 167 -12.59 10.08 -3.03
N ASP A 168 -11.74 9.22 -3.61
CA ASP A 168 -11.53 9.04 -5.06
C ASP A 168 -11.14 10.34 -5.85
N ASP A 169 -11.00 11.49 -5.17
CA ASP A 169 -10.67 12.80 -5.73
C ASP A 169 -9.17 13.16 -5.54
N ALA A 170 -8.42 13.15 -6.64
CA ALA A 170 -7.00 13.51 -6.65
C ALA A 170 -6.74 14.98 -6.31
N GLU A 171 -7.65 15.90 -6.63
CA GLU A 171 -7.50 17.33 -6.30
C GLU A 171 -7.65 17.54 -4.79
N ALA A 172 -8.61 16.85 -4.17
CA ALA A 172 -8.79 16.84 -2.72
C ALA A 172 -7.52 16.34 -2.02
N LEU A 173 -6.93 15.23 -2.49
CA LEU A 173 -5.66 14.72 -1.98
C LEU A 173 -4.53 15.74 -2.17
N SER A 174 -4.36 16.31 -3.37
CA SER A 174 -3.30 17.29 -3.65
C SER A 174 -3.39 18.52 -2.73
N LYS A 175 -4.61 18.99 -2.45
CA LYS A 175 -4.84 20.09 -1.53
C LYS A 175 -4.50 19.69 -0.09
N ALA A 176 -5.02 18.56 0.38
CA ALA A 176 -4.77 18.07 1.73
C ALA A 176 -3.27 17.87 1.98
N VAL A 177 -2.53 17.30 1.01
CA VAL A 177 -1.07 17.11 1.08
C VAL A 177 -0.35 18.44 1.31
N LYS A 178 -0.73 19.50 0.61
CA LYS A 178 -0.10 20.83 0.76
C LYS A 178 -0.39 21.50 2.09
N GLU A 179 -1.59 21.28 2.64
CA GLU A 179 -2.07 21.98 3.83
C GLU A 179 -1.68 21.26 5.13
N LEU A 180 -1.59 19.92 5.11
CA LEU A 180 -1.59 19.11 6.33
C LEU A 180 -0.31 18.28 6.56
N THR A 181 0.52 18.02 5.55
CA THR A 181 1.70 17.15 5.71
C THR A 181 2.71 17.67 6.73
N ALA A 182 2.81 18.98 6.91
CA ALA A 182 3.70 19.58 7.92
C ALA A 182 3.31 19.24 9.37
N GLN A 183 2.09 18.73 9.59
CA GLN A 183 1.60 18.32 10.91
C GLN A 183 1.82 16.82 11.17
N LEU A 184 2.15 16.04 10.12
CA LEU A 184 2.42 14.62 10.26
C LEU A 184 3.78 14.36 10.90
N THR A 185 3.87 13.25 11.62
CA THR A 185 5.12 12.78 12.21
C THR A 185 5.48 11.39 11.72
N GLY A 186 6.76 11.18 11.39
CA GLY A 186 7.37 9.85 11.24
C GLY A 186 6.51 8.85 10.46
N ASP A 187 6.20 7.75 11.14
CA ASP A 187 5.44 6.59 10.63
C ASP A 187 4.06 6.94 10.05
N ASP A 188 3.41 8.01 10.52
CA ASP A 188 2.07 8.39 10.05
C ASP A 188 2.10 8.88 8.61
N HIS A 189 3.19 9.55 8.25
CA HIS A 189 3.44 10.02 6.91
C HIS A 189 3.66 8.87 5.94
N GLU A 190 4.55 7.95 6.29
CA GLU A 190 4.84 6.78 5.47
C GLU A 190 3.59 5.89 5.30
N THR A 191 2.83 5.67 6.37
CA THR A 191 1.56 4.91 6.33
C THR A 191 0.57 5.50 5.34
N LEU A 192 0.38 6.82 5.37
CA LEU A 192 -0.51 7.52 4.44
C LEU A 192 -0.01 7.44 3.00
N ALA A 193 1.30 7.55 2.81
CA ALA A 193 1.91 7.45 1.48
C ALA A 193 1.69 6.07 0.86
N TRP A 194 1.83 5.00 1.65
CA TRP A 194 1.49 3.64 1.23
C TRP A 194 0.01 3.46 0.94
N LEU A 195 -0.87 4.05 1.76
CA LEU A 195 -2.31 3.99 1.51
C LEU A 195 -2.68 4.68 0.19
N ALA A 196 -2.11 5.85 -0.09
CA ALA A 196 -2.30 6.58 -1.33
C ALA A 196 -1.74 5.79 -2.54
N GLN A 197 -0.58 5.15 -2.37
CA GLN A 197 0.02 4.27 -3.38
C GLN A 197 -0.90 3.10 -3.74
N ARG A 198 -1.55 2.47 -2.75
CA ARG A 198 -2.51 1.39 -2.99
C ARG A 198 -3.77 1.87 -3.71
N ARG A 199 -4.21 3.11 -3.44
CA ARG A 199 -5.35 3.70 -4.14
C ARG A 199 -5.05 4.02 -5.61
N LEU A 200 -3.82 4.46 -5.88
CA LEU A 200 -3.33 4.71 -7.24
C LEU A 200 -3.46 3.48 -8.15
N GLU A 201 -3.29 2.25 -7.64
CA GLU A 201 -3.45 1.00 -8.41
C GLU A 201 -4.87 0.84 -8.99
N THR A 202 -5.85 1.49 -8.39
CA THR A 202 -7.27 1.41 -8.78
C THR A 202 -7.85 2.73 -9.27
N ALA A 203 -7.03 3.78 -9.37
CA ALA A 203 -7.48 5.11 -9.73
C ALA A 203 -7.87 5.20 -11.21
N GLU A 204 -8.98 5.88 -11.51
CA GLU A 204 -9.38 6.18 -12.90
C GLU A 204 -8.45 7.21 -13.54
N ASP A 205 -8.16 8.32 -12.84
CA ASP A 205 -7.19 9.34 -13.26
C ASP A 205 -5.81 9.07 -12.65
N VAL A 206 -5.09 8.13 -13.27
CA VAL A 206 -3.74 7.71 -12.83
C VAL A 206 -2.75 8.88 -12.82
N ASP A 207 -2.83 9.83 -13.76
CA ASP A 207 -1.85 10.92 -13.86
C ASP A 207 -1.99 11.90 -12.68
N ALA A 208 -3.22 12.34 -12.39
CA ALA A 208 -3.50 13.22 -11.27
C ALA A 208 -3.21 12.55 -9.91
N TRP A 209 -3.66 11.29 -9.75
CA TRP A 209 -3.41 10.53 -8.52
C TRP A 209 -1.92 10.31 -8.27
N ALA A 210 -1.15 9.92 -9.29
CA ALA A 210 0.27 9.69 -9.09
C ALA A 210 1.05 11.00 -8.82
N ASP A 211 0.60 12.16 -9.29
CA ASP A 211 1.19 13.45 -8.89
C ASP A 211 0.91 13.77 -7.41
N ALA A 212 -0.31 13.52 -6.95
CA ALA A 212 -0.67 13.71 -5.55
C ALA A 212 0.10 12.73 -4.63
N CYS A 213 0.19 11.45 -5.00
CA CYS A 213 1.00 10.46 -4.30
C CYS A 213 2.49 10.81 -4.29
N THR A 214 3.03 11.30 -5.42
CA THR A 214 4.44 11.75 -5.51
C THR A 214 4.70 12.92 -4.56
N ALA A 215 3.77 13.87 -4.46
CA ALA A 215 3.88 14.99 -3.52
C ALA A 215 3.91 14.50 -2.07
N LEU A 216 3.08 13.51 -1.73
CA LEU A 216 3.06 12.89 -0.41
C LEU A 216 4.40 12.20 -0.11
N TRP A 217 4.92 11.36 -1.00
CA TRP A 217 6.25 10.75 -0.85
C TRP A 217 7.37 11.79 -0.72
N THR A 218 7.33 12.86 -1.52
CA THR A 218 8.34 13.92 -1.50
C THR A 218 8.36 14.69 -0.18
N SER A 219 7.20 14.80 0.47
CA SER A 219 7.09 15.47 1.77
C SER A 219 7.60 14.62 2.95
N LEU A 220 7.83 13.32 2.76
CA LEU A 220 8.41 12.45 3.79
C LEU A 220 9.88 12.82 4.02
N ALA A 221 10.22 13.20 5.26
CA ALA A 221 11.61 13.48 5.62
C ALA A 221 12.46 12.20 5.54
N THR A 222 13.70 12.33 5.06
CA THR A 222 14.61 11.18 4.85
C THR A 222 14.98 10.43 6.12
N ASP A 223 14.86 11.09 7.27
CA ASP A 223 15.15 10.59 8.61
C ASP A 223 13.88 10.45 9.47
N ALA A 224 12.70 10.46 8.84
CA ALA A 224 11.42 10.34 9.53
C ALA A 224 11.27 9.00 10.27
N THR A 225 11.74 7.91 9.64
CA THR A 225 11.66 6.53 10.10
C THR A 225 12.91 5.76 9.67
N GLU A 226 13.17 4.61 10.29
CA GLU A 226 14.18 3.68 9.77
C GLU A 226 13.71 3.17 8.41
N GLY A 227 14.49 3.44 7.36
CA GLY A 227 14.12 3.07 5.99
C GLY A 227 13.26 4.10 5.25
N ALA A 228 12.96 5.27 5.82
CA ALA A 228 12.19 6.33 5.15
C ALA A 228 12.75 6.72 3.77
N GLU A 229 14.09 6.78 3.62
CA GLU A 229 14.74 7.02 2.34
C GLU A 229 14.40 5.91 1.34
N THR A 230 14.56 4.64 1.71
CA THR A 230 14.21 3.48 0.89
C THR A 230 12.74 3.50 0.48
N ALA A 231 11.83 3.72 1.44
CA ALA A 231 10.39 3.79 1.18
C ALA A 231 10.04 4.93 0.22
N ARG A 232 10.66 6.11 0.40
CA ARG A 232 10.47 7.25 -0.50
C ARG A 232 10.97 6.97 -1.91
N GLU A 233 12.16 6.41 -2.06
CA GLU A 233 12.70 6.06 -3.38
C GLU A 233 11.80 5.02 -4.06
N LEU A 234 11.37 3.98 -3.35
CA LEU A 234 10.46 2.98 -3.87
C LEU A 234 9.12 3.60 -4.30
N GLY A 235 8.49 4.39 -3.43
CA GLY A 235 7.22 5.05 -3.68
C GLY A 235 7.24 6.02 -4.87
N GLN A 236 8.31 6.82 -5.00
CA GLN A 236 8.51 7.68 -6.17
C GLN A 236 8.68 6.88 -7.46
N GLY A 237 9.41 5.75 -7.40
CA GLY A 237 9.54 4.81 -8.50
C GLY A 237 8.19 4.23 -8.93
N LEU A 238 7.37 3.80 -7.97
CA LEU A 238 6.04 3.24 -8.20
C LEU A 238 5.07 4.25 -8.84
N CYS A 239 5.08 5.51 -8.39
CA CYS A 239 4.26 6.56 -9.01
C CYS A 239 4.63 6.78 -10.48
N LEU A 240 5.93 6.81 -10.80
CA LEU A 240 6.41 6.96 -12.18
C LEU A 240 6.09 5.73 -13.04
N LEU A 241 6.22 4.53 -12.47
CA LEU A 241 5.85 3.28 -13.12
C LEU A 241 4.37 3.25 -13.47
N ALA A 242 3.47 3.62 -12.55
CA ALA A 242 2.04 3.66 -12.79
C ALA A 242 1.67 4.61 -13.95
N LYS A 243 2.18 5.85 -13.91
CA LYS A 243 1.97 6.84 -14.99
C LYS A 243 2.43 6.32 -16.34
N ALA A 244 3.64 5.75 -16.39
CA ALA A 244 4.20 5.26 -17.63
C ALA A 244 3.46 4.02 -18.14
N THR A 245 3.02 3.13 -17.24
CA THR A 245 2.26 1.93 -17.60
C THR A 245 0.94 2.30 -18.26
N ALA A 246 0.17 3.23 -17.69
CA ALA A 246 -1.07 3.72 -18.30
C ALA A 246 -0.86 4.21 -19.75
N ILE A 247 0.21 4.96 -19.98
CA ILE A 247 0.59 5.43 -21.33
C ILE A 247 0.98 4.26 -22.24
N VAL A 248 1.78 3.31 -21.75
CA VAL A 248 2.23 2.15 -22.54
C VAL A 248 1.05 1.26 -22.92
N GLU A 249 0.08 1.08 -22.02
CA GLU A 249 -1.13 0.32 -22.31
C GLU A 249 -1.99 1.00 -23.39
N GLU A 250 -2.26 2.30 -23.24
CA GLU A 250 -3.02 3.08 -24.24
C GLU A 250 -2.35 3.03 -25.62
N GLN A 251 -1.03 3.27 -25.68
CA GLN A 251 -0.29 3.26 -26.94
C GLN A 251 -0.15 1.85 -27.53
N GLY A 252 -0.07 0.82 -26.68
CA GLY A 252 -0.05 -0.58 -27.08
C GLY A 252 -1.37 -1.05 -27.68
N GLU A 253 -2.51 -0.60 -27.13
CA GLU A 253 -3.84 -0.85 -27.68
C GLU A 253 -3.99 -0.20 -29.06
N LEU A 254 -3.60 1.07 -29.20
CA LEU A 254 -3.59 1.77 -30.50
C LEU A 254 -2.72 1.04 -31.54
N ALA A 255 -1.56 0.53 -31.16
CA ALA A 255 -0.69 -0.21 -32.08
C ALA A 255 -1.31 -1.53 -32.61
N GLY A 256 -2.34 -2.05 -31.92
CA GLY A 256 -3.06 -3.27 -32.28
C GLY A 256 -4.26 -3.05 -33.20
N GLU A 257 -4.70 -1.81 -33.39
CA GLU A 257 -5.86 -1.45 -34.22
C GLU A 257 -5.44 -1.25 -35.69
N ASP A 258 -6.31 -1.64 -36.63
CA ASP A 258 -6.01 -1.60 -38.08
C ASP A 258 -5.62 -0.20 -38.60
N ASP A 259 -6.17 0.86 -37.99
CA ASP A 259 -5.92 2.26 -38.31
C ASP A 259 -5.21 3.03 -37.17
N GLY A 260 -4.82 2.34 -36.11
CA GLY A 260 -4.27 2.98 -34.92
C GLY A 260 -2.88 3.56 -35.13
N GLN A 261 -2.68 4.80 -34.72
CA GLN A 261 -1.40 5.50 -34.85
C GLN A 261 -0.77 5.73 -33.48
N VAL A 262 0.38 5.08 -33.26
CA VAL A 262 1.20 5.27 -32.07
C VAL A 262 1.82 6.67 -32.07
N ASP A 263 1.61 7.44 -31.00
CA ASP A 263 2.31 8.71 -30.82
C ASP A 263 3.71 8.46 -30.23
N LYS A 264 4.71 8.43 -31.12
CA LYS A 264 6.12 8.24 -30.74
C LYS A 264 6.64 9.30 -29.75
N LYS A 265 6.06 10.50 -29.66
CA LYS A 265 6.46 11.51 -28.66
C LYS A 265 5.96 11.13 -27.27
N VAL A 266 4.72 10.65 -27.18
CA VAL A 266 4.11 10.17 -25.94
C VAL A 266 4.84 8.93 -25.43
N VAL A 267 5.14 7.97 -26.32
CA VAL A 267 5.94 6.77 -25.98
C VAL A 267 7.34 7.15 -25.47
N LYS A 268 8.01 8.11 -26.10
CA LYS A 268 9.32 8.62 -25.62
C LYS A 268 9.23 9.32 -24.26
N ARG A 269 8.09 9.93 -23.91
CA ARG A 269 7.84 10.51 -22.59
C ARG A 269 7.71 9.38 -21.55
N ALA A 270 6.92 8.35 -21.84
CA ALA A 270 6.77 7.17 -20.98
C ALA A 270 8.12 6.48 -20.73
N ARG A 271 8.97 6.36 -21.76
CA ARG A 271 10.33 5.83 -21.61
C ARG A 271 11.13 6.57 -20.54
N LYS A 272 11.16 7.91 -20.60
CA LYS A 272 11.89 8.73 -19.64
C LYS A 272 11.35 8.58 -18.22
N MET A 273 10.04 8.35 -18.07
CA MET A 273 9.43 8.06 -16.77
C MET A 273 9.89 6.71 -16.24
N LEU A 274 9.90 5.66 -17.07
CA LEU A 274 10.38 4.33 -16.68
C LEU A 274 11.87 4.29 -16.37
N GLU A 275 12.72 5.01 -17.12
CA GLU A 275 14.15 5.12 -16.82
C GLU A 275 14.39 5.78 -15.46
N LYS A 276 13.57 6.77 -15.09
CA LYS A 276 13.58 7.37 -13.75
C LYS A 276 13.03 6.41 -12.70
N ALA A 277 11.94 5.70 -12.99
CA ALA A 277 11.39 4.68 -12.11
C ALA A 277 12.43 3.60 -11.80
N GLU A 278 13.14 3.10 -12.83
CA GLU A 278 14.24 2.13 -12.71
C GLU A 278 15.33 2.67 -11.79
N THR A 279 15.68 3.95 -11.91
CA THR A 279 16.70 4.59 -11.06
C THR A 279 16.28 4.63 -9.60
N HIS A 280 15.05 5.07 -9.32
CA HIS A 280 14.49 5.14 -7.97
C HIS A 280 14.34 3.75 -7.33
N ILE A 281 13.78 2.77 -8.03
CA ILE A 281 13.61 1.40 -7.52
C ILE A 281 14.96 0.75 -7.25
N LYS A 282 15.97 0.95 -8.12
CA LYS A 282 17.33 0.45 -7.85
C LYS A 282 17.99 1.16 -6.67
N ALA A 283 17.75 2.46 -6.48
CA ALA A 283 18.22 3.18 -5.30
C ALA A 283 17.63 2.56 -4.02
N ALA A 284 16.32 2.31 -3.99
CA ALA A 284 15.67 1.62 -2.89
C ALA A 284 16.29 0.24 -2.60
N ILE A 285 16.46 -0.61 -3.63
CA ILE A 285 17.08 -1.94 -3.49
C ILE A 285 18.50 -1.86 -2.90
N ASN A 286 19.29 -0.86 -3.30
CA ASN A 286 20.68 -0.74 -2.87
C ASN A 286 20.82 -0.16 -1.46
N THR A 287 19.84 0.64 -1.02
CA THR A 287 19.81 1.23 0.32
C THR A 287 19.18 0.29 1.35
N ASP A 288 18.25 -0.57 0.92
CA ASP A 288 17.64 -1.58 1.78
C ASP A 288 18.64 -2.66 2.18
N SER A 289 18.68 -2.97 3.48
CA SER A 289 19.47 -4.07 4.03
C SER A 289 18.83 -5.45 3.77
N HIS A 290 17.51 -5.48 3.55
CA HIS A 290 16.73 -6.69 3.34
C HIS A 290 15.72 -6.51 2.19
N PRO A 291 16.18 -6.23 0.96
CA PRO A 291 15.29 -6.07 -0.18
C PRO A 291 14.43 -7.32 -0.38
N SER A 292 13.17 -7.10 -0.70
CA SER A 292 12.12 -8.11 -0.77
C SER A 292 11.45 -8.15 -2.14
N ALA A 293 10.49 -9.05 -2.33
CA ALA A 293 9.68 -9.11 -3.55
C ALA A 293 9.00 -7.76 -3.89
N GLN A 294 8.66 -6.94 -2.89
CA GLN A 294 8.07 -5.60 -3.06
C GLN A 294 8.98 -4.64 -3.86
N HIS A 295 10.28 -4.91 -3.92
CA HIS A 295 11.22 -4.12 -4.71
C HIS A 295 11.43 -4.71 -6.11
N PHE A 296 11.54 -6.04 -6.19
CA PHE A 296 11.91 -6.73 -7.43
C PHE A 296 10.75 -6.88 -8.41
N VAL A 297 9.51 -6.99 -7.93
CA VAL A 297 8.33 -7.04 -8.81
C VAL A 297 8.18 -5.72 -9.61
N PRO A 298 8.16 -4.53 -8.97
CA PRO A 298 8.10 -3.26 -9.72
C PRO A 298 9.29 -3.03 -10.65
N LEU A 299 10.49 -3.50 -10.27
CA LEU A 299 11.67 -3.43 -11.15
C LEU A 299 11.46 -4.28 -12.41
N ALA A 300 10.93 -5.48 -12.26
CA ALA A 300 10.63 -6.36 -13.37
C ALA A 300 9.57 -5.76 -14.30
N GLU A 301 8.48 -5.24 -13.75
CA GLU A 301 7.42 -4.54 -14.51
C GLU A 301 7.97 -3.32 -15.26
N THR A 302 8.85 -2.54 -14.63
CA THR A 302 9.55 -1.44 -15.28
C THR A 302 10.32 -1.91 -16.51
N HIS A 303 11.03 -3.04 -16.40
CA HIS A 303 11.77 -3.63 -17.51
C HIS A 303 10.89 -4.23 -18.60
N VAL A 304 9.74 -4.83 -18.25
CA VAL A 304 8.73 -5.27 -19.23
C VAL A 304 8.24 -4.08 -20.04
N ASN A 305 7.80 -3.00 -19.37
CA ASN A 305 7.31 -1.81 -20.05
C ASN A 305 8.39 -1.14 -20.91
N LEU A 306 9.65 -1.14 -20.48
CA LEU A 306 10.77 -0.65 -21.31
C LEU A 306 10.99 -1.50 -22.56
N GLY A 307 10.85 -2.83 -22.47
CA GLY A 307 10.87 -3.73 -23.62
C GLY A 307 9.73 -3.45 -24.60
N THR A 308 8.51 -3.30 -24.09
CA THR A 308 7.32 -2.97 -24.90
C THR A 308 7.46 -1.62 -25.59
N ILE A 309 8.02 -0.62 -24.91
CA ILE A 309 8.36 0.67 -25.53
C ILE A 309 9.39 0.50 -26.66
N GLY A 310 10.35 -0.40 -26.51
CA GLY A 310 11.32 -0.72 -27.56
C GLY A 310 10.63 -1.23 -28.83
N GLU A 311 9.67 -2.16 -28.68
CA GLU A 311 8.84 -2.62 -29.80
C GLU A 311 8.03 -1.48 -30.44
N LEU A 312 7.34 -0.66 -29.63
CA LEU A 312 6.55 0.49 -30.12
C LEU A 312 7.38 1.56 -30.85
N LEU A 313 8.68 1.62 -30.58
CA LEU A 313 9.60 2.54 -31.23
C LEU A 313 10.40 1.91 -32.37
N ASP A 314 10.12 0.65 -32.72
CA ASP A 314 10.82 -0.12 -33.75
C ASP A 314 12.34 -0.24 -33.47
N GLU A 315 12.71 -0.48 -32.21
CA GLU A 315 14.10 -0.72 -31.83
C GLU A 315 14.57 -2.13 -32.22
N SER A 316 15.89 -2.34 -32.25
CA SER A 316 16.43 -3.66 -32.59
C SER A 316 15.95 -4.73 -31.61
N ALA A 317 15.69 -5.93 -32.12
CA ALA A 317 15.26 -7.09 -31.34
C ALA A 317 16.25 -7.40 -30.20
N CYS A 318 17.56 -7.25 -30.43
CA CYS A 318 18.57 -7.36 -29.38
C CYS A 318 18.34 -6.39 -28.20
N SER A 319 17.99 -5.12 -28.47
CA SER A 319 17.69 -4.12 -27.42
C SER A 319 16.42 -4.47 -26.64
N VAL A 320 15.36 -4.86 -27.36
CA VAL A 320 14.08 -5.28 -26.77
C VAL A 320 14.25 -6.52 -25.88
N CYS A 321 14.90 -7.55 -26.41
CA CYS A 321 15.17 -8.80 -25.69
C CYS A 321 16.01 -8.56 -24.43
N ALA A 322 17.01 -7.68 -24.48
CA ALA A 322 17.82 -7.36 -23.30
C ALA A 322 16.98 -6.77 -22.15
N ARG A 323 15.94 -5.97 -22.46
CA ARG A 323 15.01 -5.46 -21.44
C ARG A 323 14.12 -6.56 -20.87
N TYR A 324 13.60 -7.44 -21.71
CA TYR A 324 12.82 -8.58 -21.23
C TYR A 324 13.65 -9.58 -20.42
N GLU A 325 14.92 -9.79 -20.74
CA GLU A 325 15.83 -10.60 -19.93
C GLU A 325 16.09 -9.98 -18.54
N GLN A 326 16.22 -8.65 -18.47
CA GLN A 326 16.30 -7.93 -17.19
C GLN A 326 15.03 -8.13 -16.36
N ALA A 327 13.85 -8.08 -16.98
CA ALA A 327 12.58 -8.36 -16.32
C ALA A 327 12.50 -9.80 -15.79
N VAL A 328 12.87 -10.80 -16.60
CA VAL A 328 12.93 -12.21 -16.17
C VAL A 328 13.85 -12.39 -14.95
N ALA A 329 15.03 -11.75 -14.96
CA ALA A 329 15.96 -11.83 -13.84
C ALA A 329 15.37 -11.21 -12.57
N ALA A 330 14.70 -10.06 -12.67
CA ALA A 330 14.05 -9.41 -11.54
C ALA A 330 12.86 -10.22 -11.00
N PHE A 331 11.99 -10.79 -11.85
CA PHE A 331 10.91 -11.67 -11.40
C PHE A 331 11.43 -12.93 -10.70
N LYS A 332 12.50 -13.55 -11.22
CA LYS A 332 13.15 -14.68 -10.54
C LYS A 332 13.67 -14.27 -9.17
N LYS A 333 14.28 -13.09 -9.06
CA LYS A 333 14.73 -12.55 -7.78
C LYS A 333 13.56 -12.34 -6.83
N ALA A 334 12.44 -11.78 -7.28
CA ALA A 334 11.23 -11.66 -6.46
C ALA A 334 10.77 -13.03 -5.91
N ARG A 335 10.72 -14.07 -6.76
CA ARG A 335 10.35 -15.45 -6.36
C ARG A 335 11.33 -16.09 -5.37
N GLU A 336 12.61 -15.72 -5.38
CA GLU A 336 13.57 -16.16 -4.35
C GLU A 336 13.22 -15.64 -2.95
N HIS A 337 12.60 -14.46 -2.87
CA HIS A 337 12.16 -13.85 -1.61
C HIS A 337 10.76 -14.30 -1.20
N ASP A 338 9.85 -14.41 -2.18
CA ASP A 338 8.48 -14.87 -1.98
C ASP A 338 8.03 -15.65 -3.23
N PRO A 339 7.95 -17.00 -3.15
CA PRO A 339 7.57 -17.84 -4.29
C PRO A 339 6.19 -17.53 -4.87
N GLU A 340 5.29 -16.92 -4.09
CA GLU A 340 3.93 -16.58 -4.50
C GLU A 340 3.81 -15.16 -5.09
N ALA A 341 4.87 -14.35 -5.01
CA ALA A 341 4.85 -12.96 -5.49
C ALA A 341 4.66 -12.84 -7.02
N VAL A 342 5.08 -13.85 -7.79
CA VAL A 342 4.96 -13.87 -9.25
C VAL A 342 4.63 -15.28 -9.72
N ASP A 343 3.59 -15.40 -10.53
CA ASP A 343 3.23 -16.66 -11.19
C ASP A 343 4.36 -17.11 -12.13
N GLU A 344 4.69 -18.40 -12.09
CA GLU A 344 5.69 -19.02 -12.94
C GLU A 344 5.36 -18.85 -14.43
N ASP A 345 4.06 -18.91 -14.76
CA ASP A 345 3.55 -18.73 -16.12
C ASP A 345 3.90 -17.35 -16.70
N VAL A 346 4.02 -16.31 -15.86
CA VAL A 346 4.44 -14.96 -16.29
C VAL A 346 5.89 -14.97 -16.74
N VAL A 347 6.76 -15.67 -16.00
CA VAL A 347 8.19 -15.78 -16.33
C VAL A 347 8.37 -16.61 -17.60
N GLU A 348 7.68 -17.75 -17.71
CA GLU A 348 7.74 -18.61 -18.89
C GLU A 348 7.21 -17.89 -20.15
N GLY A 349 6.06 -17.21 -20.04
CA GLY A 349 5.48 -16.45 -21.14
C GLY A 349 6.41 -15.35 -21.67
N LEU A 350 7.14 -14.68 -20.76
CA LEU A 350 8.12 -13.66 -21.16
C LEU A 350 9.34 -14.29 -21.85
N GLN A 351 9.80 -15.47 -21.39
CA GLN A 351 10.86 -16.21 -22.04
C GLN A 351 10.47 -16.71 -23.44
N THR A 352 9.22 -17.14 -23.62
CA THR A 352 8.66 -17.48 -24.94
C THR A 352 8.67 -16.26 -25.86
N THR A 353 8.24 -15.10 -25.36
CA THR A 353 8.23 -13.84 -26.14
C THR A 353 9.64 -13.47 -26.62
N ILE A 354 10.65 -13.59 -25.76
CA ILE A 354 12.06 -13.36 -26.14
C ILE A 354 12.49 -14.32 -27.26
N ALA A 355 12.14 -15.61 -27.16
CA ALA A 355 12.50 -16.61 -28.17
C ALA A 355 11.83 -16.32 -29.52
N GLU A 356 10.57 -15.89 -29.52
CA GLU A 356 9.86 -15.51 -30.74
C GLU A 356 10.46 -14.29 -31.43
N ILE A 357 10.80 -13.24 -30.67
CA ILE A 357 11.41 -12.02 -31.23
C ILE A 357 12.75 -12.33 -31.89
N ARG A 358 13.57 -13.20 -31.26
CA ARG A 358 14.86 -13.62 -31.83
C ARG A 358 14.72 -14.45 -33.10
N ALA A 359 13.75 -15.35 -33.13
CA ALA A 359 13.51 -16.18 -34.31
C ALA A 359 13.11 -15.35 -35.54
N GLU A 360 12.35 -14.26 -35.34
CA GLU A 360 11.95 -13.36 -36.43
C GLU A 360 13.13 -12.53 -36.99
N GLU A 361 14.14 -12.21 -36.17
CA GLU A 361 15.35 -11.50 -36.62
C GLU A 361 16.29 -12.43 -37.42
N ASP A 362 16.27 -13.74 -37.15
CA ASP A 362 17.08 -14.74 -37.87
C ASP A 362 16.48 -15.14 -39.25
N ASP A 363 15.19 -14.86 -39.48
CA ASP A 363 14.44 -15.17 -40.71
C ASP A 363 14.38 -13.99 -41.72
N GLU A 364 14.86 -12.79 -41.36
CA GLU A 364 14.97 -11.59 -42.23
C GLU A 364 16.34 -11.43 -42.92
#